data_AF-A0A660Z2L9-F1
#
_entry.id   AF-A0A660Z2L9-F1
#
_cell.length_a   1.000
_cell.length_b   1.000
_cell.length_c   1.000
_cell.angle_alpha   90.00
_cell.angle_beta   90.00
_cell.angle_gamma   90.00
#
_symmetry.space_group_name_H-M   'P 1'
#
loop_
_entity.id
_entity.type
_entity.pdbx_description
1 polymer ?
#
loop_
_entity_poly.entity_id
_entity_poly.type
_entity_poly.pdbx_seq_one_letter_code
_entity_poly.pdbx_strand_id
1 'polypeptide(L)'
;MRLVIFFLTVLLIFTTSINAQSEYEELICPDLSNGEESSQEGGRFKPSENDAGEYFRALIVFVQFQDDERTNTNWPLDELPNWADDFIDDEVLSTYTDSTFSDYWDEMSQDNYDFIGDVYPDLVILGDEEDYDNDPTANYFDCNVDVFDSIEINVDWSDYDNWEFDDDEFVFTEGDADGYVDMIIMIYRDPDTWFTRFVPYGENFTAIASLGSENYNYITHDSLTIRFAANTVSTIGSGITYRLGLRGHLNSIETMAHEFGHYLFGGGHTNYGGIMGGKTYALSGWELNKLGYVAWTVADQDGYTITLGDMITDADLLKIPISGTQTFYLVENHQRLSSYDQIMRGGTQNGGYDWTTTAGSGIYIWLITSGA
;
A
#
# COMPACT_ATOMS: atom_id res chain seq x y z
N MET A 1 -24.18 -23.44 -42.65
CA MET A 1 -23.72 -24.09 -41.39
C MET A 1 -22.37 -23.57 -40.93
N ARG A 2 -21.28 -23.63 -41.73
CA ARG A 2 -19.94 -23.14 -41.32
C ARG A 2 -19.88 -21.65 -40.93
N LEU A 3 -20.62 -20.77 -41.62
CA LEU A 3 -20.67 -19.33 -41.31
C LEU A 3 -21.36 -19.03 -39.97
N VAL A 4 -22.40 -19.80 -39.62
CA VAL A 4 -23.16 -19.63 -38.37
C VAL A 4 -22.32 -20.08 -37.17
N ILE A 5 -21.57 -21.18 -37.32
CA ILE A 5 -20.63 -21.65 -36.29
C ILE A 5 -19.54 -20.62 -36.04
N PHE A 6 -18.95 -20.04 -37.10
CA PHE A 6 -17.94 -18.99 -36.97
C PHE A 6 -18.45 -17.75 -36.21
N PHE A 7 -19.64 -17.26 -36.54
CA PHE A 7 -20.23 -16.12 -35.83
C PHE A 7 -20.53 -16.41 -34.36
N LEU A 8 -21.01 -17.62 -34.03
CA LEU A 8 -21.27 -18.01 -32.64
C LEU A 8 -19.98 -18.14 -31.84
N THR A 9 -18.90 -18.66 -32.43
CA THR A 9 -17.60 -18.76 -31.75
C THR A 9 -16.99 -17.37 -31.50
N VAL A 10 -17.05 -16.46 -32.48
CA VAL A 10 -16.59 -15.08 -32.31
C VAL A 10 -17.42 -14.36 -31.23
N LEU A 11 -18.75 -14.49 -31.27
CA LEU A 11 -19.62 -13.90 -30.25
C LEU A 11 -19.31 -14.45 -28.85
N LEU A 12 -19.10 -15.77 -28.72
CA LEU A 12 -18.76 -16.40 -27.44
C LEU A 12 -17.44 -15.84 -26.88
N ILE A 13 -16.40 -15.74 -27.71
CA ILE A 13 -15.10 -15.15 -27.35
C ILE A 13 -15.28 -13.70 -26.89
N PHE A 14 -16.04 -12.89 -27.63
CA PHE A 14 -16.30 -11.50 -27.22
C PHE A 14 -17.10 -11.41 -25.92
N THR A 15 -18.10 -12.27 -25.69
CA THR A 15 -18.87 -12.26 -24.44
C THR A 15 -18.07 -12.75 -23.24
N THR A 16 -17.17 -13.73 -23.41
CA THR A 16 -16.27 -14.16 -22.33
C THR A 16 -15.20 -13.12 -22.02
N SER A 17 -14.68 -12.41 -23.03
CA SER A 17 -13.73 -11.31 -22.81
C SER A 17 -14.37 -10.10 -22.15
N ILE A 18 -15.65 -9.82 -22.41
CA ILE A 18 -16.38 -8.70 -21.76
C ILE A 18 -16.72 -9.04 -20.31
N ASN A 19 -17.06 -10.29 -19.99
CA ASN A 19 -17.35 -10.69 -18.60
C ASN A 19 -16.07 -10.92 -17.77
N ALA A 20 -14.96 -11.36 -18.38
CA ALA A 20 -13.68 -11.43 -17.67
C ALA A 20 -13.11 -10.04 -17.28
N GLN A 21 -13.62 -8.97 -17.90
CA GLN A 21 -13.28 -7.58 -17.55
C GLN A 21 -14.11 -7.03 -16.39
N SER A 22 -15.20 -7.69 -15.98
CA SER A 22 -16.07 -7.23 -14.88
C SER A 22 -15.77 -7.88 -13.52
N GLU A 23 -14.80 -8.81 -13.45
CA GLU A 23 -14.44 -9.52 -12.21
C GLU A 23 -13.16 -9.01 -11.53
N TYR A 24 -12.48 -8.02 -12.11
CA TYR A 24 -11.63 -7.17 -11.28
C TYR A 24 -12.56 -6.24 -10.52
N GLU A 25 -13.11 -6.73 -9.39
CA GLU A 25 -13.68 -5.87 -8.36
C GLU A 25 -12.69 -4.73 -8.18
N GLU A 26 -13.15 -3.54 -8.55
CA GLU A 26 -12.37 -2.34 -8.40
C GLU A 26 -11.93 -2.28 -6.92
N LEU A 27 -10.65 -1.99 -6.71
CA LEU A 27 -10.12 -1.50 -5.44
C LEU A 27 -10.82 -0.15 -5.19
N ILE A 28 -12.11 -0.17 -4.85
CA ILE A 28 -12.91 1.02 -4.54
C ILE A 28 -12.76 1.20 -3.05
N CYS A 29 -11.73 1.94 -2.67
CA CYS A 29 -11.77 2.65 -1.42
C CYS A 29 -12.36 4.05 -1.74
N PRO A 30 -13.18 4.63 -0.87
CA PRO A 30 -14.02 5.77 -1.25
C PRO A 30 -13.14 7.00 -1.53
N ASP A 31 -13.45 7.71 -2.62
CA ASP A 31 -12.79 8.98 -2.97
C ASP A 31 -13.21 10.05 -1.94
N LEU A 32 -12.28 10.43 -1.07
CA LEU A 32 -12.48 11.46 -0.05
C LEU A 32 -11.92 12.81 -0.51
N SER A 33 -12.26 13.23 -1.73
CA SER A 33 -11.92 14.51 -2.37
C SER A 33 -12.43 15.80 -1.68
N ASN A 34 -12.66 15.80 -0.37
CA ASN A 34 -13.19 16.96 0.37
C ASN A 34 -12.29 17.49 1.51
N GLY A 35 -11.05 17.01 1.65
CA GLY A 35 -10.06 17.67 2.51
C GLY A 35 -9.36 18.81 1.76
N GLU A 36 -9.11 19.94 2.43
CA GLU A 36 -8.10 20.89 1.93
C GLU A 36 -6.79 20.12 1.72
N GLU A 37 -6.23 20.14 0.51
CA GLU A 37 -4.87 19.66 0.28
C GLU A 37 -3.97 20.48 1.21
N SER A 38 -3.45 19.83 2.25
CA SER A 38 -2.45 20.46 3.11
C SER A 38 -1.25 20.81 2.23
N SER A 39 -0.64 21.97 2.47
CA SER A 39 0.66 22.36 1.91
C SER A 39 1.81 21.52 2.49
N GLN A 40 1.53 20.27 2.80
CA GLN A 40 2.39 19.36 3.51
C GLN A 40 3.42 18.80 2.53
N GLU A 41 4.67 19.02 2.89
CA GLU A 41 5.84 18.35 2.34
C GLU A 41 6.21 17.23 3.34
N GLY A 42 6.48 16.04 2.83
CA GLY A 42 6.75 14.84 3.64
C GLY A 42 5.49 14.10 4.09
N GLY A 43 5.68 13.13 4.99
CA GLY A 43 4.61 12.27 5.51
C GLY A 43 3.67 12.98 6.50
N ARG A 44 2.41 12.54 6.56
CA ARG A 44 1.35 13.24 7.33
C ARG A 44 1.24 12.75 8.76
N PHE A 45 1.27 11.44 8.90
CA PHE A 45 1.02 10.74 10.15
C PHE A 45 2.18 9.84 10.55
N LYS A 46 3.07 9.55 9.61
CA LYS A 46 4.33 8.81 9.77
C LYS A 46 5.40 9.53 8.96
N PRO A 47 6.69 9.38 9.32
CA PRO A 47 7.78 9.95 8.53
C PRO A 47 7.74 9.41 7.10
N SER A 48 8.21 10.22 6.16
CA SER A 48 8.47 9.80 4.77
C SER A 48 9.97 9.70 4.49
N GLU A 49 10.81 10.20 5.37
CA GLU A 49 12.27 10.18 5.22
C GLU A 49 12.88 9.95 6.60
N ASN A 50 14.13 9.53 6.63
CA ASN A 50 14.87 9.35 7.88
C ASN A 50 16.33 9.78 7.72
N ASP A 51 16.93 10.25 8.81
CA ASP A 51 18.35 10.59 8.82
C ASP A 51 19.20 9.30 8.86
N ALA A 52 20.49 9.42 8.53
CA ALA A 52 21.39 8.28 8.51
C ALA A 52 21.45 7.54 9.86
N GLY A 53 20.99 6.29 9.87
CA GLY A 53 20.95 5.42 11.05
C GLY A 53 19.60 5.42 11.78
N GLU A 54 18.65 6.22 11.32
CA GLU A 54 17.24 6.13 11.71
C GLU A 54 16.49 5.23 10.73
N TYR A 55 15.36 4.68 11.14
CA TYR A 55 14.59 3.75 10.31
C TYR A 55 13.12 3.70 10.74
N PHE A 56 12.25 3.27 9.84
CA PHE A 56 10.87 2.94 10.17
C PHE A 56 10.72 1.42 10.28
N ARG A 57 10.38 0.91 11.48
CA ARG A 57 10.28 -0.54 11.74
C ARG A 57 8.84 -0.99 11.87
N ALA A 58 8.47 -2.07 11.19
CA ALA A 58 7.15 -2.69 11.29
C ALA A 58 7.22 -4.16 11.72
N LEU A 59 6.18 -4.65 12.40
CA LEU A 59 5.96 -6.07 12.62
C LEU A 59 5.02 -6.63 11.55
N ILE A 60 5.43 -7.69 10.85
CA ILE A 60 4.61 -8.39 9.86
C ILE A 60 4.05 -9.69 10.46
N VAL A 61 2.73 -9.86 10.43
CA VAL A 61 2.05 -11.03 10.98
C VAL A 61 1.23 -11.71 9.90
N PHE A 62 1.52 -12.98 9.63
CA PHE A 62 0.74 -13.81 8.72
C PHE A 62 -0.34 -14.58 9.49
N VAL A 63 -1.57 -14.56 8.98
CA VAL A 63 -2.75 -15.07 9.68
C VAL A 63 -3.55 -16.03 8.80
N GLN A 64 -4.01 -17.14 9.40
CA GLN A 64 -4.90 -18.13 8.79
C GLN A 64 -6.02 -18.51 9.77
N PHE A 65 -7.21 -18.83 9.26
CA PHE A 65 -8.26 -19.48 10.07
C PHE A 65 -8.05 -21.00 10.11
N GLN A 66 -8.45 -21.64 11.20
CA GLN A 66 -8.22 -23.07 11.42
C GLN A 66 -8.94 -23.98 10.40
N ASP A 67 -10.07 -23.52 9.87
CA ASP A 67 -10.93 -24.22 8.91
C ASP A 67 -10.66 -23.83 7.45
N ASP A 68 -9.59 -23.06 7.17
CA ASP A 68 -9.18 -22.79 5.78
C ASP A 68 -8.76 -24.09 5.09
N GLU A 69 -9.45 -24.46 4.00
CA GLU A 69 -9.13 -25.66 3.20
C GLU A 69 -8.47 -25.32 1.85
N ARG A 70 -8.21 -24.03 1.56
CA ARG A 70 -7.69 -23.62 0.25
C ARG A 70 -6.24 -24.01 0.08
N THR A 71 -5.97 -24.77 -0.98
CA THR A 71 -4.61 -25.15 -1.35
C THR A 71 -3.95 -24.06 -2.21
N ASN A 72 -2.75 -23.62 -1.84
CA ASN A 72 -1.94 -22.71 -2.63
C ASN A 72 -0.46 -23.13 -2.49
N THR A 73 0.30 -23.07 -3.59
CA THR A 73 1.71 -23.49 -3.60
C THR A 73 2.65 -22.45 -3.01
N ASN A 74 2.28 -21.17 -3.07
CA ASN A 74 3.09 -20.05 -2.59
C ASN A 74 2.80 -19.73 -1.12
N TRP A 75 1.63 -20.11 -0.64
CA TRP A 75 1.28 -20.10 0.78
C TRP A 75 0.55 -21.40 1.13
N PRO A 76 1.29 -22.44 1.55
CA PRO A 76 0.71 -23.72 1.95
C PRO A 76 -0.20 -23.61 3.18
N LEU A 77 -1.00 -24.63 3.43
CA LEU A 77 -1.85 -24.71 4.63
C LEU A 77 -0.98 -24.90 5.88
N ASP A 78 -1.33 -24.18 6.95
CA ASP A 78 -0.71 -24.30 8.28
C ASP A 78 0.81 -23.97 8.30
N GLU A 79 1.26 -23.23 7.28
CA GLU A 79 2.64 -22.79 7.11
C GLU A 79 2.67 -21.30 6.76
N LEU A 80 3.77 -20.62 7.08
CA LEU A 80 4.04 -19.29 6.54
C LEU A 80 4.09 -19.34 5.00
N PRO A 81 3.81 -18.23 4.30
CA PRO A 81 4.06 -18.18 2.87
C PRO A 81 5.54 -18.43 2.56
N ASN A 82 5.82 -19.08 1.43
CA ASN A 82 7.21 -19.38 1.02
C ASN A 82 8.06 -18.12 0.76
N TRP A 83 7.43 -16.96 0.76
CA TRP A 83 8.02 -15.64 0.57
C TRP A 83 7.96 -14.79 1.84
N ALA A 84 7.58 -15.35 3.00
CA ALA A 84 7.51 -14.62 4.26
C ALA A 84 8.85 -13.96 4.60
N ASP A 85 9.94 -14.75 4.61
CA ASP A 85 11.30 -14.26 4.91
C ASP A 85 11.85 -13.30 3.84
N ASP A 86 11.24 -13.27 2.65
CA ASP A 86 11.61 -12.37 1.56
C ASP A 86 10.66 -11.15 1.50
N PHE A 87 9.80 -10.95 2.50
CA PHE A 87 8.79 -9.88 2.47
C PHE A 87 9.39 -8.51 2.84
N ILE A 88 10.30 -8.48 3.81
CA ILE A 88 10.89 -7.26 4.37
C ILE A 88 12.30 -7.59 4.89
N ASP A 89 13.24 -6.66 4.78
CA ASP A 89 14.56 -6.81 5.39
C ASP A 89 14.50 -6.37 6.87
N ASP A 90 15.18 -7.10 7.75
CA ASP A 90 15.15 -6.92 9.21
C ASP A 90 16.20 -5.95 9.76
N GLU A 91 17.13 -5.51 8.90
CA GLU A 91 18.19 -4.57 9.22
C GLU A 91 18.30 -3.48 8.14
N VAL A 92 18.85 -2.32 8.50
CA VAL A 92 19.19 -1.28 7.52
C VAL A 92 20.36 -1.75 6.66
N LEU A 93 20.15 -1.78 5.34
CA LEU A 93 21.14 -2.25 4.37
C LEU A 93 21.57 -1.12 3.44
N SER A 94 22.79 -1.21 2.91
CA SER A 94 23.22 -0.29 1.84
C SER A 94 22.58 -0.59 0.48
N THR A 95 21.95 -1.75 0.36
CA THR A 95 21.20 -2.23 -0.80
C THR A 95 20.27 -3.30 -0.27
N TYR A 96 18.98 -3.05 -0.33
CA TYR A 96 17.96 -3.97 0.15
C TYR A 96 17.82 -5.19 -0.76
N THR A 97 17.17 -6.22 -0.26
CA THR A 97 16.94 -7.45 -1.03
C THR A 97 15.89 -7.16 -2.12
N ASP A 98 16.21 -7.44 -3.38
CA ASP A 98 15.31 -7.19 -4.51
C ASP A 98 13.88 -7.67 -4.23
N SER A 99 12.90 -6.79 -4.47
CA SER A 99 11.49 -7.06 -4.30
C SER A 99 11.02 -7.30 -2.86
N THR A 100 11.72 -6.81 -1.84
CA THR A 100 11.16 -6.68 -0.48
C THR A 100 10.34 -5.39 -0.35
N PHE A 101 9.61 -5.26 0.77
CA PHE A 101 8.96 -4.00 1.15
C PHE A 101 9.98 -2.91 1.49
N SER A 102 11.16 -3.30 1.96
CA SER A 102 12.30 -2.40 2.19
C SER A 102 12.85 -1.85 0.88
N ASP A 103 13.13 -2.72 -0.08
CA ASP A 103 13.56 -2.35 -1.45
C ASP A 103 12.54 -1.43 -2.14
N TYR A 104 11.24 -1.67 -1.92
CA TYR A 104 10.20 -0.81 -2.43
C TYR A 104 10.34 0.65 -1.95
N TRP A 105 10.46 0.85 -0.63
CA TRP A 105 10.52 2.18 -0.06
C TRP A 105 11.86 2.86 -0.30
N ASP A 106 12.96 2.11 -0.35
CA ASP A 106 14.28 2.59 -0.74
C ASP A 106 14.27 3.15 -2.17
N GLU A 107 13.79 2.36 -3.14
CA GLU A 107 13.73 2.78 -4.54
C GLU A 107 12.76 3.95 -4.77
N MET A 108 11.57 3.91 -4.15
CA MET A 108 10.60 5.00 -4.27
C MET A 108 11.07 6.29 -3.59
N SER A 109 11.83 6.20 -2.49
CA SER A 109 12.33 7.36 -1.75
C SER A 109 13.64 7.94 -2.29
N GLN A 110 14.26 7.29 -3.27
CA GLN A 110 15.59 7.65 -3.77
C GLN A 110 16.68 7.53 -2.69
N ASP A 111 16.71 6.39 -2.00
CA ASP A 111 17.64 6.07 -0.91
C ASP A 111 17.50 7.00 0.33
N ASN A 112 16.33 7.62 0.54
CA ASN A 112 16.09 8.57 1.64
C ASN A 112 15.18 8.01 2.75
N TYR A 113 14.75 6.75 2.63
CA TYR A 113 13.82 6.16 3.59
C TYR A 113 14.08 4.68 3.81
N ASP A 114 14.76 4.39 4.91
CA ASP A 114 14.93 3.04 5.44
C ASP A 114 13.64 2.52 6.07
N PHE A 115 12.94 1.61 5.40
CA PHE A 115 11.78 0.88 5.93
C PHE A 115 12.18 -0.58 6.19
N ILE A 116 12.27 -0.98 7.45
CA ILE A 116 12.67 -2.33 7.86
C ILE A 116 11.57 -3.00 8.70
N GLY A 117 11.75 -4.26 9.04
CA GLY A 117 10.82 -4.91 9.94
C GLY A 117 11.06 -6.38 10.14
N ASP A 118 10.29 -6.95 11.05
CA ASP A 118 10.41 -8.36 11.40
C ASP A 118 9.17 -9.12 10.97
N VAL A 119 9.38 -10.34 10.51
CA VAL A 119 8.30 -11.31 10.32
C VAL A 119 8.11 -12.07 11.62
N TYR A 120 6.90 -12.04 12.17
CA TYR A 120 6.57 -12.89 13.30
C TYR A 120 6.80 -14.36 12.92
N PRO A 121 7.60 -15.12 13.68
CA PRO A 121 8.22 -16.35 13.21
C PRO A 121 7.25 -17.53 13.04
N ASP A 122 6.05 -17.43 13.60
CA ASP A 122 5.02 -18.46 13.54
C ASP A 122 3.79 -17.96 12.76
N LEU A 123 3.15 -18.84 11.98
CA LEU A 123 1.82 -18.53 11.43
C LEU A 123 0.82 -18.42 12.59
N VAL A 124 0.09 -17.30 12.65
CA VAL A 124 -1.02 -17.15 13.60
C VAL A 124 -2.24 -17.87 13.04
N ILE A 125 -2.70 -18.91 13.74
CA ILE A 125 -3.90 -19.68 13.39
C ILE A 125 -5.02 -19.29 14.36
N LEU A 126 -6.03 -18.58 13.85
CA LEU A 126 -7.25 -18.22 14.58
C LEU A 126 -8.22 -19.41 14.65
N GLY A 127 -9.32 -19.25 15.39
CA GLY A 127 -10.41 -20.24 15.40
C GLY A 127 -11.07 -20.44 14.03
N ASP A 128 -12.15 -21.22 13.99
CA ASP A 128 -12.88 -21.47 12.76
C ASP A 128 -13.49 -20.15 12.24
N GLU A 129 -13.30 -19.84 10.96
CA GLU A 129 -13.88 -18.69 10.26
C GLU A 129 -15.41 -18.67 10.39
N GLU A 130 -16.05 -19.85 10.37
CA GLU A 130 -17.49 -20.00 10.58
C GLU A 130 -17.97 -19.43 11.93
N ASP A 131 -17.15 -19.43 12.99
CA ASP A 131 -17.53 -18.86 14.29
C ASP A 131 -17.65 -17.34 14.22
N TYR A 132 -16.75 -16.67 13.50
CA TYR A 132 -16.84 -15.22 13.27
C TYR A 132 -17.94 -14.87 12.27
N ASP A 133 -18.09 -15.64 11.18
CA ASP A 133 -19.15 -15.38 10.19
C ASP A 133 -20.56 -15.49 10.80
N ASN A 134 -20.75 -16.43 11.73
CA ASN A 134 -22.02 -16.61 12.44
C ASN A 134 -22.33 -15.51 13.48
N ASP A 135 -21.32 -14.75 13.92
CA ASP A 135 -21.55 -13.55 14.72
C ASP A 135 -21.85 -12.35 13.78
N PRO A 136 -23.08 -11.84 13.77
CA PRO A 136 -23.44 -10.74 12.88
C PRO A 136 -22.76 -9.42 13.24
N THR A 137 -21.98 -9.34 14.32
CA THR A 137 -21.22 -8.15 14.72
C THR A 137 -19.72 -8.29 14.48
N ALA A 138 -19.22 -9.51 14.25
CA ALA A 138 -17.81 -9.75 14.01
C ALA A 138 -17.36 -9.22 12.65
N ASN A 139 -16.12 -8.76 12.61
CA ASN A 139 -15.40 -8.34 11.41
C ASN A 139 -13.87 -8.45 11.64
N TYR A 140 -13.08 -7.89 10.72
CA TYR A 140 -11.61 -7.89 10.83
C TYR A 140 -11.07 -7.30 12.14
N PHE A 141 -11.77 -6.35 12.77
CA PHE A 141 -11.43 -5.83 14.09
C PHE A 141 -11.29 -6.95 15.13
N ASP A 142 -12.31 -7.80 15.23
CA ASP A 142 -12.38 -8.87 16.22
C ASP A 142 -11.27 -9.90 15.97
N CYS A 143 -11.00 -10.19 14.69
CA CYS A 143 -9.90 -11.06 14.29
C CYS A 143 -8.54 -10.48 14.70
N ASN A 144 -8.32 -9.19 14.44
CA ASN A 144 -7.07 -8.51 14.79
C ASN A 144 -6.84 -8.53 16.31
N VAL A 145 -7.89 -8.35 17.13
CA VAL A 145 -7.77 -8.49 18.60
C VAL A 145 -7.30 -9.89 18.98
N ASP A 146 -7.86 -10.94 18.40
CA ASP A 146 -7.46 -12.32 18.69
C ASP A 146 -6.03 -12.63 18.20
N VAL A 147 -5.59 -12.02 17.09
CA VAL A 147 -4.19 -12.08 16.65
C VAL A 147 -3.27 -11.48 17.72
N PHE A 148 -3.57 -10.28 18.22
CA PHE A 148 -2.75 -9.65 19.27
C PHE A 148 -2.70 -10.50 20.53
N ASP A 149 -3.85 -10.98 21.02
CA ASP A 149 -3.92 -11.85 22.19
C ASP A 149 -3.06 -13.13 22.04
N SER A 150 -2.83 -13.59 20.81
CA SER A 150 -2.00 -14.77 20.52
C SER A 150 -0.49 -14.50 20.51
N ILE A 151 -0.07 -13.29 20.09
CA ILE A 151 1.35 -12.94 19.93
C ILE A 151 1.89 -12.08 21.08
N GLU A 152 1.01 -11.46 21.86
CA GLU A 152 1.33 -10.39 22.79
C GLU A 152 2.52 -10.67 23.70
N ILE A 153 2.59 -11.86 24.29
CA ILE A 153 3.63 -12.20 25.26
C ILE A 153 4.99 -12.54 24.64
N ASN A 154 5.05 -12.65 23.30
CA ASN A 154 6.23 -13.13 22.56
C ASN A 154 6.91 -12.03 21.76
N VAL A 155 6.34 -10.82 21.69
CA VAL A 155 6.87 -9.68 20.96
C VAL A 155 7.39 -8.65 21.96
N ASP A 156 8.63 -8.18 21.78
CA ASP A 156 9.10 -6.99 22.49
C ASP A 156 8.57 -5.77 21.72
N TRP A 157 7.53 -5.11 22.24
CA TRP A 157 6.86 -4.07 21.49
C TRP A 157 7.65 -2.77 21.47
N SER A 158 8.62 -2.63 22.37
CA SER A 158 9.54 -1.48 22.36
C SER A 158 10.31 -1.39 21.05
N ASP A 159 10.66 -2.51 20.42
CA ASP A 159 11.33 -2.51 19.11
C ASP A 159 10.53 -1.76 18.02
N TYR A 160 9.23 -1.53 18.21
CA TYR A 160 8.33 -0.87 17.26
C TYR A 160 7.80 0.48 17.76
N ASP A 161 8.33 1.07 18.82
CA ASP A 161 8.00 2.43 19.30
C ASP A 161 9.23 3.34 19.09
N ASN A 162 9.42 3.79 17.85
CA ASN A 162 10.62 4.49 17.42
C ASN A 162 10.38 5.93 16.99
N TRP A 163 9.15 6.31 16.65
CA TRP A 163 8.83 7.64 16.14
C TRP A 163 7.75 8.33 16.96
N GLU A 164 8.03 9.57 17.35
CA GLU A 164 7.03 10.49 17.88
C GLU A 164 6.82 11.68 16.94
N PHE A 165 5.63 12.28 16.99
CA PHE A 165 5.37 13.55 16.31
C PHE A 165 5.36 14.68 17.35
N ASP A 166 6.44 15.46 17.40
CA ASP A 166 6.65 16.55 18.35
C ASP A 166 6.98 17.86 17.62
N ASP A 167 6.38 18.97 18.09
CA ASP A 167 6.60 20.32 17.54
C ASP A 167 6.55 20.43 15.98
N ASP A 168 5.58 19.73 15.36
CA ASP A 168 5.37 19.64 13.91
C ASP A 168 6.46 18.87 13.12
N GLU A 169 7.30 18.08 13.79
CA GLU A 169 8.34 17.24 13.21
C GLU A 169 8.23 15.78 13.70
N PHE A 170 8.72 14.83 12.89
CA PHE A 170 8.89 13.45 13.35
C PHE A 170 10.26 13.31 14.01
N VAL A 171 10.27 12.78 15.24
CA VAL A 171 11.49 12.61 16.04
C VAL A 171 11.71 11.12 16.27
N PHE A 172 12.90 10.64 15.90
CA PHE A 172 13.31 9.26 16.10
C PHE A 172 13.93 9.06 17.49
N THR A 173 13.37 8.12 18.25
CA THR A 173 13.93 7.62 19.50
C THR A 173 13.74 6.10 19.55
N GLU A 174 14.78 5.36 19.15
CA GLU A 174 14.76 3.90 19.13
C GLU A 174 14.32 3.30 20.48
N GLY A 175 13.19 2.60 20.46
CA GLY A 175 12.67 1.84 21.59
C GLY A 175 12.02 2.60 22.75
N ASP A 176 11.87 3.92 22.65
CA ASP A 176 11.38 4.77 23.76
C ASP A 176 10.83 6.11 23.25
N ALA A 177 10.02 6.08 22.18
CA ALA A 177 9.41 7.28 21.63
C ALA A 177 8.15 7.71 22.41
N ASP A 178 6.96 7.70 21.80
CA ASP A 178 5.76 8.29 22.40
C ASP A 178 4.88 7.28 23.16
N GLY A 179 5.33 6.03 23.28
CA GLY A 179 4.59 4.96 23.91
C GLY A 179 3.55 4.31 22.98
N TYR A 180 3.60 4.60 21.67
CA TYR A 180 2.72 4.01 20.67
C TYR A 180 3.51 3.16 19.68
N VAL A 181 3.02 1.95 19.43
CA VAL A 181 3.58 1.12 18.38
C VAL A 181 3.36 1.79 17.02
N ASP A 182 4.43 1.86 16.24
CA ASP A 182 4.48 2.57 14.97
C ASP A 182 3.67 1.89 13.89
N MET A 183 3.91 0.60 13.65
CA MET A 183 3.28 -0.14 12.57
C MET A 183 3.27 -1.65 12.80
N ILE A 184 2.09 -2.24 12.64
CA ILE A 184 1.87 -3.68 12.48
C ILE A 184 1.15 -3.90 11.15
N ILE A 185 1.63 -4.85 10.35
CA ILE A 185 0.99 -5.27 9.11
C ILE A 185 0.47 -6.69 9.30
N MET A 186 -0.85 -6.83 9.29
CA MET A 186 -1.52 -8.12 9.38
C MET A 186 -1.94 -8.59 8.00
N ILE A 187 -1.38 -9.71 7.56
CA ILE A 187 -1.66 -10.32 6.28
C ILE A 187 -2.45 -11.61 6.52
N TYR A 188 -3.74 -11.57 6.23
CA TYR A 188 -4.59 -12.74 6.24
C TYR A 188 -4.52 -13.45 4.90
N ARG A 189 -4.61 -14.78 4.97
CA ARG A 189 -4.53 -15.63 3.79
C ARG A 189 -5.61 -15.30 2.76
N ASP A 190 -6.90 -15.47 3.10
CA ASP A 190 -8.02 -15.16 2.20
C ASP A 190 -9.42 -15.16 2.90
N PRO A 191 -9.68 -14.52 4.05
CA PRO A 191 -11.01 -14.62 4.67
C PRO A 191 -12.14 -14.12 3.76
N ASP A 192 -13.32 -14.70 3.97
CA ASP A 192 -14.53 -14.48 3.20
C ASP A 192 -15.04 -13.04 3.33
N THR A 193 -16.09 -12.74 2.55
CA THR A 193 -16.67 -11.38 2.50
C THR A 193 -17.23 -10.86 3.82
N TRP A 194 -17.47 -11.70 4.83
CA TRP A 194 -17.88 -11.26 6.16
C TRP A 194 -16.80 -10.45 6.87
N PHE A 195 -15.53 -10.70 6.55
CA PHE A 195 -14.37 -10.06 7.19
C PHE A 195 -14.42 -8.53 7.09
N THR A 196 -14.99 -8.04 5.99
CA THR A 196 -15.14 -6.61 5.68
C THR A 196 -16.50 -6.04 6.10
N ARG A 197 -17.28 -6.78 6.91
CA ARG A 197 -18.50 -6.23 7.52
C ARG A 197 -18.17 -5.00 8.36
N PHE A 198 -19.10 -4.05 8.41
CA PHE A 198 -19.00 -2.85 9.24
C PHE A 198 -17.87 -1.88 8.91
N VAL A 199 -17.19 -2.06 7.77
CA VAL A 199 -16.40 -0.97 7.20
C VAL A 199 -17.34 0.20 6.91
N PRO A 200 -17.01 1.42 7.38
CA PRO A 200 -17.79 2.60 7.05
C PRO A 200 -18.05 2.65 5.54
N TYR A 201 -19.28 3.01 5.15
CA TYR A 201 -19.76 3.03 3.76
C TYR A 201 -20.14 1.67 3.14
N GLY A 202 -19.97 0.56 3.86
CA GLY A 202 -20.42 -0.78 3.44
C GLY A 202 -19.62 -1.35 2.27
N GLU A 203 -18.38 -0.92 2.14
CA GLU A 203 -17.47 -1.32 1.06
C GLU A 203 -16.63 -2.53 1.49
N ASN A 204 -16.49 -3.50 0.58
CA ASN A 204 -15.51 -4.56 0.73
C ASN A 204 -14.13 -4.00 0.42
N PHE A 205 -13.16 -4.16 1.31
CA PHE A 205 -11.78 -3.77 1.05
C PHE A 205 -10.89 -4.97 0.70
N THR A 206 -9.78 -4.70 0.02
CA THR A 206 -8.70 -5.69 -0.17
C THR A 206 -7.67 -5.56 0.95
N ALA A 207 -7.28 -4.32 1.25
CA ALA A 207 -6.59 -3.94 2.47
C ALA A 207 -7.19 -2.65 3.03
N ILE A 208 -6.78 -2.30 4.25
CA ILE A 208 -7.13 -1.03 4.89
C ILE A 208 -6.00 -0.59 5.80
N ALA A 209 -5.66 0.69 5.77
CA ALA A 209 -4.77 1.39 6.72
C ALA A 209 -5.41 1.55 8.12
N SER A 210 -5.87 0.44 8.70
CA SER A 210 -6.51 0.37 10.01
C SER A 210 -6.42 -1.05 10.57
N LEU A 211 -6.45 -1.16 11.90
CA LEU A 211 -6.62 -2.45 12.59
C LEU A 211 -8.06 -2.67 13.05
N GLY A 212 -8.98 -1.71 12.89
CA GLY A 212 -10.39 -1.90 13.23
C GLY A 212 -11.06 -0.69 13.84
N SER A 213 -11.36 -0.73 15.13
CA SER A 213 -12.27 0.24 15.79
C SER A 213 -11.58 1.55 16.22
N GLU A 214 -12.23 2.68 15.94
CA GLU A 214 -11.81 4.06 16.26
C GLU A 214 -11.60 4.33 17.74
N ASN A 215 -12.31 3.60 18.60
CA ASN A 215 -12.33 3.83 20.04
C ASN A 215 -11.65 2.69 20.81
N TYR A 216 -10.86 1.87 20.11
CA TYR A 216 -10.15 0.76 20.71
C TYR A 216 -8.64 1.00 20.67
N ASN A 217 -8.02 0.77 21.83
CA ASN A 217 -6.58 0.71 22.00
C ASN A 217 -6.28 -0.63 22.67
N TYR A 218 -5.28 -1.33 22.16
CA TYR A 218 -4.71 -2.49 22.82
C TYR A 218 -3.51 -2.04 23.65
N ILE A 219 -3.41 -2.52 24.88
CA ILE A 219 -2.28 -2.22 25.77
C ILE A 219 -1.44 -3.49 25.90
N THR A 220 -0.21 -3.41 25.43
CA THR A 220 0.76 -4.50 25.45
C THR A 220 1.25 -4.76 26.88
N HIS A 221 1.95 -5.87 27.08
CA HIS A 221 2.44 -6.37 28.35
C HIS A 221 3.60 -5.51 28.89
N ASP A 222 4.32 -4.83 28.01
CA ASP A 222 5.33 -3.80 28.30
C ASP A 222 4.73 -2.38 28.38
N SER A 223 3.40 -2.26 28.33
CA SER A 223 2.62 -1.02 28.54
C SER A 223 2.65 0.00 27.40
N LEU A 224 2.98 -0.44 26.18
CA LEU A 224 2.81 0.35 24.96
C LEU A 224 1.37 0.29 24.46
N THR A 225 1.01 1.26 23.64
CA THR A 225 -0.34 1.39 23.08
C THR A 225 -0.33 1.09 21.58
N ILE A 226 -1.13 0.10 21.17
CA ILE A 226 -1.45 -0.13 19.77
C ILE A 226 -2.81 0.52 19.50
N ARG A 227 -2.83 1.54 18.65
CA ARG A 227 -4.04 2.28 18.33
C ARG A 227 -4.72 1.65 17.11
N PHE A 228 -5.96 1.19 17.26
CA PHE A 228 -6.59 0.48 16.16
C PHE A 228 -7.18 1.39 15.09
N ALA A 229 -7.61 2.58 15.51
CA ALA A 229 -8.19 3.67 14.72
C ALA A 229 -8.99 3.23 13.47
N ALA A 230 -10.31 3.27 13.53
CA ALA A 230 -11.16 3.06 12.35
C ALA A 230 -10.95 4.15 11.30
N ASN A 231 -11.40 3.76 10.10
CA ASN A 231 -11.46 4.37 8.77
C ASN A 231 -11.89 5.86 8.67
N THR A 232 -11.60 6.71 9.66
CA THR A 232 -11.55 8.15 9.46
C THR A 232 -10.10 8.56 9.26
N VAL A 233 -9.85 9.08 8.07
CA VAL A 233 -8.76 9.95 7.57
C VAL A 233 -8.10 10.87 8.62
N SER A 234 -8.73 11.06 9.78
CA SER A 234 -8.33 11.94 10.87
C SER A 234 -7.69 11.25 12.08
N THR A 235 -7.67 9.91 12.16
CA THR A 235 -7.09 9.22 13.33
C THR A 235 -6.05 8.18 12.92
N ILE A 236 -4.82 8.39 13.40
CA ILE A 236 -3.64 7.55 13.21
C ILE A 236 -3.92 6.17 13.81
N GLY A 237 -3.77 5.09 13.04
CA GLY A 237 -3.69 3.74 13.57
C GLY A 237 -2.23 3.29 13.73
N SER A 238 -2.03 2.14 14.34
CA SER A 238 -0.73 1.46 14.44
C SER A 238 -0.66 0.31 13.44
N GLY A 239 -1.45 0.28 12.35
CA GLY A 239 -1.38 -0.87 11.48
C GLY A 239 -2.22 -0.91 10.22
N ILE A 240 -1.92 -1.92 9.41
CA ILE A 240 -2.57 -2.23 8.14
C ILE A 240 -3.15 -3.63 8.22
N THR A 241 -4.37 -3.81 7.73
CA THR A 241 -5.00 -5.13 7.59
C THR A 241 -5.14 -5.47 6.11
N TYR A 242 -4.53 -6.57 5.67
CA TYR A 242 -4.64 -7.11 4.32
C TYR A 242 -5.35 -8.45 4.35
N ARG A 243 -6.34 -8.66 3.48
CA ARG A 243 -7.10 -9.92 3.48
C ARG A 243 -6.84 -10.88 2.32
N LEU A 244 -6.04 -10.51 1.32
CA LEU A 244 -5.91 -11.30 0.08
C LEU A 244 -4.50 -11.86 -0.10
N GLY A 245 -3.87 -12.31 0.97
CA GLY A 245 -2.51 -12.85 0.99
C GLY A 245 -2.23 -13.97 -0.03
N LEU A 246 -3.24 -14.76 -0.42
CA LEU A 246 -3.12 -15.78 -1.47
C LEU A 246 -2.77 -15.21 -2.86
N ARG A 247 -2.91 -13.89 -3.08
CA ARG A 247 -2.45 -13.21 -4.30
C ARG A 247 -0.93 -13.14 -4.41
N GLY A 248 -0.21 -13.41 -3.31
CA GLY A 248 1.22 -13.62 -3.27
C GLY A 248 2.03 -12.35 -3.04
N HIS A 249 3.35 -12.54 -3.06
CA HIS A 249 4.35 -11.58 -2.59
C HIS A 249 4.18 -10.16 -3.14
N LEU A 250 4.32 -9.98 -4.46
CA LEU A 250 4.35 -8.65 -5.08
C LEU A 250 3.01 -7.91 -4.99
N ASN A 251 1.89 -8.62 -5.01
CA ASN A 251 0.59 -7.97 -4.80
C ASN A 251 0.41 -7.53 -3.35
N SER A 252 0.98 -8.28 -2.41
CA SER A 252 1.01 -7.89 -1.00
C SER A 252 1.83 -6.61 -0.83
N ILE A 253 3.05 -6.53 -1.38
CA ILE A 253 3.88 -5.31 -1.35
C ILE A 253 3.15 -4.10 -1.93
N GLU A 254 2.60 -4.20 -3.15
CA GLU A 254 1.84 -3.12 -3.78
C GLU A 254 0.70 -2.64 -2.88
N THR A 255 -0.08 -3.59 -2.37
CA THR A 255 -1.25 -3.26 -1.57
C THR A 255 -0.81 -2.63 -0.24
N MET A 256 0.25 -3.13 0.41
CA MET A 256 0.74 -2.56 1.66
C MET A 256 1.37 -1.19 1.48
N ALA A 257 2.02 -0.95 0.33
CA ALA A 257 2.55 0.36 0.01
C ALA A 257 1.41 1.37 -0.24
N HIS A 258 0.30 0.93 -0.85
CA HIS A 258 -0.92 1.74 -0.97
C HIS A 258 -1.47 2.14 0.40
N GLU A 259 -1.66 1.16 1.28
CA GLU A 259 -2.21 1.43 2.61
C GLU A 259 -1.25 2.26 3.47
N PHE A 260 0.07 2.03 3.38
CA PHE A 260 1.06 2.89 4.01
C PHE A 260 1.02 4.32 3.44
N GLY A 261 0.73 4.46 2.15
CA GLY A 261 0.48 5.75 1.52
C GLY A 261 -0.62 6.57 2.20
N HIS A 262 -1.64 5.94 2.81
CA HIS A 262 -2.62 6.68 3.61
C HIS A 262 -2.04 7.32 4.87
N TYR A 263 -0.96 6.77 5.43
CA TYR A 263 -0.21 7.41 6.53
C TYR A 263 0.61 8.60 6.03
N LEU A 264 1.10 8.54 4.80
CA LEU A 264 1.93 9.60 4.21
C LEU A 264 1.11 10.76 3.65
N PHE A 265 0.04 10.47 2.90
CA PHE A 265 -0.76 11.46 2.19
C PHE A 265 -2.05 11.85 2.94
N GLY A 266 -2.40 11.07 3.96
CA GLY A 266 -3.72 11.10 4.60
C GLY A 266 -4.73 10.20 3.90
N GLY A 267 -5.95 10.20 4.41
CA GLY A 267 -7.03 9.44 3.79
C GLY A 267 -7.49 10.05 2.46
N GLY A 268 -7.98 9.17 1.59
CA GLY A 268 -8.43 9.50 0.24
C GLY A 268 -7.53 8.95 -0.84
N HIS A 269 -8.02 9.01 -2.08
CA HIS A 269 -7.37 8.46 -3.27
C HIS A 269 -7.15 9.57 -4.27
N THR A 270 -6.08 9.49 -5.05
CA THR A 270 -5.92 10.36 -6.20
C THR A 270 -6.76 9.83 -7.36
N ASN A 271 -7.10 10.67 -8.32
CA ASN A 271 -7.87 10.26 -9.50
C ASN A 271 -7.00 10.04 -10.75
N TYR A 272 -5.69 10.20 -10.63
CA TYR A 272 -4.68 9.97 -11.67
C TYR A 272 -3.82 8.73 -11.35
N GLY A 273 -2.78 8.46 -12.14
CA GLY A 273 -1.86 7.36 -11.84
C GLY A 273 -1.05 7.65 -10.59
N GLY A 274 -0.65 6.62 -9.86
CA GLY A 274 0.03 6.72 -8.57
C GLY A 274 -0.51 5.66 -7.62
N ILE A 275 0.24 5.33 -6.56
CA ILE A 275 -0.20 4.25 -5.68
C ILE A 275 -1.55 4.63 -5.05
N MET A 276 -1.74 5.90 -4.67
CA MET A 276 -3.00 6.41 -4.12
C MET A 276 -4.13 6.49 -5.14
N GLY A 277 -3.83 6.38 -6.44
CA GLY A 277 -4.85 6.31 -7.50
C GLY A 277 -5.27 4.88 -7.85
N GLY A 278 -4.59 3.91 -7.25
CA GLY A 278 -4.72 2.49 -7.51
C GLY A 278 -4.22 2.07 -8.89
N LYS A 279 -3.90 0.78 -9.02
CA LYS A 279 -3.50 0.14 -10.30
C LYS A 279 -2.15 0.64 -10.85
N THR A 280 -1.23 0.97 -9.96
CA THR A 280 0.19 1.10 -10.28
C THR A 280 0.97 0.64 -9.05
N TYR A 281 2.17 0.16 -9.31
CA TYR A 281 3.09 -0.29 -8.26
C TYR A 281 4.00 0.85 -7.82
N ALA A 282 4.28 1.82 -8.69
CA ALA A 282 5.11 2.99 -8.35
C ALA A 282 4.29 4.18 -7.87
N LEU A 283 4.91 5.00 -7.01
CA LEU A 283 4.47 6.37 -6.74
C LEU A 283 4.49 7.19 -8.04
N SER A 284 3.51 8.07 -8.20
CA SER A 284 3.49 9.07 -9.26
C SER A 284 4.45 10.22 -8.95
N GLY A 285 4.81 11.01 -9.96
CA GLY A 285 5.66 12.18 -9.76
C GLY A 285 5.04 13.21 -8.81
N TRP A 286 3.71 13.30 -8.75
CA TRP A 286 3.06 14.16 -7.75
C TRP A 286 3.25 13.62 -6.33
N GLU A 287 3.08 12.30 -6.13
CA GLU A 287 3.27 11.65 -4.84
C GLU A 287 4.73 11.78 -4.39
N LEU A 288 5.69 11.46 -5.27
CA LEU A 288 7.14 11.62 -5.03
C LEU A 288 7.50 13.06 -4.64
N ASN A 289 6.98 14.05 -5.35
CA ASN A 289 7.26 15.45 -5.00
C ASN A 289 6.63 15.87 -3.68
N LYS A 290 5.41 15.41 -3.41
CA LYS A 290 4.72 15.74 -2.17
C LYS A 290 5.44 15.17 -0.94
N LEU A 291 6.09 14.01 -1.08
CA LEU A 291 6.94 13.45 -0.04
C LEU A 291 8.35 14.05 0.03
N GLY A 292 8.69 14.99 -0.86
CA GLY A 292 10.00 15.62 -0.90
C GLY A 292 11.07 14.83 -1.66
N TYR A 293 10.76 13.62 -2.14
CA TYR A 293 11.74 12.74 -2.80
C TYR A 293 12.23 13.28 -4.14
N VAL A 294 11.37 14.00 -4.86
CA VAL A 294 11.67 14.53 -6.20
C VAL A 294 11.24 15.98 -6.33
N ALA A 295 12.13 16.84 -6.84
CA ALA A 295 11.81 18.24 -7.12
C ALA A 295 11.28 18.44 -8.55
N TRP A 296 10.37 19.39 -8.73
CA TRP A 296 9.87 19.74 -10.06
C TRP A 296 10.89 20.56 -10.86
N THR A 297 11.13 20.14 -12.10
CA THR A 297 11.63 21.05 -13.12
C THR A 297 10.46 21.82 -13.72
N VAL A 298 10.47 23.14 -13.63
CA VAL A 298 9.36 23.99 -14.13
C VAL A 298 9.67 24.52 -15.53
N ALA A 299 8.78 24.27 -16.49
CA ALA A 299 8.80 24.91 -17.80
C ALA A 299 8.32 26.37 -17.67
N ASP A 300 9.26 27.29 -17.47
CA ASP A 300 9.00 28.70 -17.16
C ASP A 300 8.85 29.62 -18.38
N GLN A 301 9.02 29.09 -19.59
CA GLN A 301 8.97 29.86 -20.83
C GLN A 301 8.48 29.03 -22.03
N ASP A 302 7.97 29.73 -23.05
CA ASP A 302 7.61 29.13 -24.33
C ASP A 302 8.83 28.51 -25.03
N GLY A 303 8.67 27.33 -25.59
CA GLY A 303 9.74 26.61 -26.27
C GLY A 303 10.80 26.03 -25.33
N TYR A 304 10.50 25.89 -24.04
CA TYR A 304 11.33 25.17 -23.09
C TYR A 304 11.64 23.76 -23.60
N THR A 305 12.92 23.37 -23.52
CA THR A 305 13.40 22.05 -23.95
C THR A 305 14.18 21.40 -22.83
N ILE A 306 13.85 20.15 -22.55
CA ILE A 306 14.53 19.30 -21.56
C ILE A 306 14.69 17.89 -22.13
N THR A 307 15.72 17.19 -21.67
CA THR A 307 15.80 15.73 -21.76
C THR A 307 15.30 15.19 -20.44
N LEU A 308 14.21 14.43 -20.47
CA LEU A 308 13.61 13.82 -19.30
C LEU A 308 14.14 12.37 -19.19
N GLY A 309 14.85 12.07 -18.11
CA GLY A 309 15.29 10.74 -17.71
C GLY A 309 14.14 9.83 -17.27
N ASP A 310 14.45 8.65 -16.78
CA ASP A 310 13.46 7.77 -16.15
C ASP A 310 13.00 8.34 -14.79
N MET A 311 11.70 8.37 -14.53
CA MET A 311 11.16 9.04 -13.35
C MET A 311 11.65 8.40 -12.04
N ILE A 312 11.74 7.07 -12.00
CA ILE A 312 12.10 6.34 -10.78
C ILE A 312 13.62 6.33 -10.58
N THR A 313 14.41 6.15 -11.63
CA THR A 313 15.88 6.02 -11.46
C THR A 313 16.65 7.33 -11.63
N ASP A 314 16.14 8.30 -12.39
CA ASP A 314 16.78 9.60 -12.60
C ASP A 314 16.09 10.74 -11.81
N ALA A 315 15.00 10.47 -11.09
CA ALA A 315 14.21 11.47 -10.35
C ALA A 315 13.76 12.68 -11.20
N ASP A 316 13.49 12.46 -12.49
CA ASP A 316 13.25 13.52 -13.45
C ASP A 316 11.75 13.79 -13.64
N LEU A 317 11.30 14.99 -13.26
CA LEU A 317 9.89 15.38 -13.29
C LEU A 317 9.68 16.78 -13.88
N LEU A 318 8.79 16.92 -14.85
CA LEU A 318 8.50 18.20 -15.51
C LEU A 318 7.10 18.72 -15.17
N LYS A 319 7.05 19.93 -14.60
CA LYS A 319 5.82 20.71 -14.43
C LYS A 319 5.68 21.76 -15.52
N ILE A 320 4.54 21.77 -16.19
CA ILE A 320 4.15 22.80 -17.17
C ILE A 320 2.96 23.59 -16.60
N PRO A 321 3.21 24.78 -16.02
CA PRO A 321 2.15 25.56 -15.38
C PRO A 321 1.16 26.14 -16.40
N ILE A 322 -0.13 26.13 -16.06
CA ILE A 322 -1.15 26.86 -16.83
C ILE A 322 -1.26 28.27 -16.24
N SER A 323 -0.76 29.25 -16.99
CA SER A 323 -0.67 30.66 -16.56
C SER A 323 -1.98 31.19 -15.97
N GLY A 324 -1.89 31.79 -14.77
CA GLY A 324 -3.03 32.40 -14.09
C GLY A 324 -3.94 31.42 -13.36
N THR A 325 -3.53 30.15 -13.19
CA THR A 325 -4.26 29.12 -12.46
C THR A 325 -3.33 28.33 -11.53
N GLN A 326 -3.89 27.52 -10.63
CA GLN A 326 -3.15 26.50 -9.88
C GLN A 326 -3.02 25.19 -10.67
N THR A 327 -3.63 25.10 -11.85
CA THR A 327 -3.59 23.92 -12.70
C THR A 327 -2.27 23.83 -13.44
N PHE A 328 -1.76 22.61 -13.61
CA PHE A 328 -0.56 22.35 -14.40
C PHE A 328 -0.61 20.98 -15.07
N TYR A 329 0.20 20.80 -16.11
CA TYR A 329 0.51 19.47 -16.60
C TYR A 329 1.74 18.94 -15.88
N LEU A 330 1.64 17.70 -15.40
CA LEU A 330 2.78 16.92 -14.91
C LEU A 330 3.22 15.97 -16.02
N VAL A 331 4.50 15.95 -16.34
CA VAL A 331 5.07 15.09 -17.38
C VAL A 331 6.13 14.19 -16.77
N GLU A 332 5.94 12.90 -16.95
CA GLU A 332 6.78 11.82 -16.41
C GLU A 332 7.26 10.96 -17.57
N ASN A 333 8.46 10.39 -17.46
CA ASN A 333 8.96 9.42 -18.42
C ASN A 333 9.29 8.11 -17.69
N HIS A 334 8.63 7.03 -18.11
CA HIS A 334 8.77 5.70 -17.54
C HIS A 334 9.52 4.81 -18.52
N GLN A 335 10.66 4.29 -18.13
CA GLN A 335 11.48 3.38 -18.92
C GLN A 335 11.43 1.95 -18.40
N ARG A 336 10.74 1.70 -17.27
CA ARG A 336 10.65 0.39 -16.61
C ARG A 336 12.02 -0.18 -16.25
N LEU A 337 12.88 0.69 -15.75
CA LEU A 337 14.18 0.30 -15.19
C LEU A 337 13.99 -0.26 -13.78
N SER A 338 13.11 0.36 -13.00
CA SER A 338 12.61 -0.16 -11.72
C SER A 338 11.73 -1.38 -11.92
N SER A 339 11.81 -2.27 -10.94
CA SER A 339 10.95 -3.44 -10.87
C SER A 339 9.47 -3.04 -10.64
N TYR A 340 9.27 -1.98 -9.85
CA TYR A 340 7.98 -1.42 -9.45
C TYR A 340 7.39 -0.42 -10.46
N ASP A 341 8.13 -0.02 -11.50
CA ASP A 341 7.63 0.83 -12.57
C ASP A 341 6.68 0.06 -13.50
N GLN A 342 5.44 -0.09 -13.02
CA GLN A 342 4.35 -0.85 -13.62
C GLN A 342 3.09 0.02 -13.67
N ILE A 343 3.13 1.12 -14.43
CA ILE A 343 1.94 1.97 -14.60
C ILE A 343 0.91 1.30 -15.52
N MET A 344 -0.25 0.93 -14.96
CA MET A 344 -1.27 0.16 -15.68
C MET A 344 -2.43 1.01 -16.27
N ARG A 345 -2.45 2.34 -16.10
CA ARG A 345 -3.51 3.19 -16.67
C ARG A 345 -3.17 3.66 -18.09
N GLY A 346 -3.91 3.17 -19.10
CA GLY A 346 -3.78 3.65 -20.48
C GLY A 346 -4.30 2.75 -21.61
N GLY A 347 -4.81 1.54 -21.34
CA GLY A 347 -5.39 0.66 -22.36
C GLY A 347 -5.89 -0.66 -21.78
N THR A 348 -6.54 -1.51 -22.58
CA THR A 348 -6.90 -2.89 -22.19
C THR A 348 -5.62 -3.67 -21.86
N GLN A 349 -5.33 -3.83 -20.56
CA GLN A 349 -4.22 -4.63 -20.06
C GLN A 349 -4.68 -5.98 -19.54
N ASN A 350 -3.85 -7.00 -19.74
CA ASN A 350 -3.95 -8.27 -19.03
C ASN A 350 -3.50 -7.99 -17.59
N GLY A 351 -4.43 -7.84 -16.65
CA GLY A 351 -4.11 -7.61 -15.25
C GLY A 351 -3.22 -8.73 -14.70
N GLY A 352 -2.03 -8.37 -14.25
CA GLY A 352 -1.03 -9.29 -13.72
C GLY A 352 0.38 -8.75 -13.91
N TYR A 353 1.27 -9.05 -12.96
CA TYR A 353 2.69 -8.74 -13.03
C TYR A 353 3.28 -9.35 -14.31
N ASP A 354 3.65 -8.51 -15.28
CA ASP A 354 4.24 -8.96 -16.55
C ASP A 354 5.58 -8.26 -16.77
N TRP A 355 6.64 -8.94 -16.33
CA TRP A 355 8.03 -8.56 -16.58
C TRP A 355 8.43 -8.61 -18.06
N THR A 356 7.57 -9.18 -18.92
CA THR A 356 7.90 -9.45 -20.32
C THR A 356 7.26 -8.46 -21.29
N THR A 357 6.31 -7.64 -20.82
CA THR A 357 5.71 -6.59 -21.64
C THR A 357 6.53 -5.31 -21.58
N THR A 358 6.45 -4.48 -22.61
CA THR A 358 6.90 -3.07 -22.59
C THR A 358 5.73 -2.11 -22.36
N ALA A 359 4.51 -2.62 -22.16
CA ALA A 359 3.39 -1.79 -21.74
C ALA A 359 3.74 -1.12 -20.40
N GLY A 360 3.42 0.16 -20.24
CA GLY A 360 3.85 0.92 -19.05
C GLY A 360 5.06 1.83 -19.31
N SER A 361 5.85 1.60 -20.36
CA SER A 361 6.94 2.53 -20.72
C SER A 361 6.45 3.68 -21.60
N GLY A 362 6.90 4.90 -21.37
CA GLY A 362 6.67 6.06 -22.22
C GLY A 362 6.52 7.37 -21.46
N ILE A 363 6.05 8.39 -22.19
CA ILE A 363 5.73 9.70 -21.61
C ILE A 363 4.28 9.69 -21.11
N TYR A 364 4.12 10.01 -19.83
CA TYR A 364 2.83 10.21 -19.18
C TYR A 364 2.61 11.71 -18.98
N ILE A 365 1.37 12.16 -19.21
CA ILE A 365 1.00 13.56 -19.05
C ILE A 365 -0.30 13.61 -18.24
N TRP A 366 -0.21 14.13 -17.02
CA TRP A 366 -1.32 14.30 -16.11
C TRP A 366 -1.77 15.76 -16.08
N LEU A 367 -3.06 16.01 -15.96
CA LEU A 367 -3.60 17.35 -15.70
C LEU A 367 -3.94 17.42 -14.21
N ILE A 368 -3.19 18.20 -13.45
CA ILE A 368 -3.41 18.39 -12.02
C ILE A 368 -4.24 19.66 -11.82
N THR A 369 -5.48 19.51 -11.35
CA THR A 369 -6.46 20.61 -11.29
C THR A 369 -6.58 21.30 -9.93
N SER A 370 -5.94 20.77 -8.87
CA SER A 370 -6.08 21.25 -7.49
C SER A 370 -4.78 21.41 -6.70
N GLY A 371 -3.60 21.39 -7.35
CA GLY A 371 -2.33 21.39 -6.62
C GLY A 371 -1.79 22.78 -6.27
N ALA A 372 -2.26 23.34 -5.16
CA ALA A 372 -1.53 24.33 -4.35
C ALA A 372 -2.10 24.45 -2.93
#